data_AF-A0A5C5YGF2-F1
#
_entry.id   AF-A0A5C5YGF2-F1
#
_cell.length_a   1.000
_cell.length_b   1.000
_cell.length_c   1.000
_cell.angle_alpha   90.00
_cell.angle_beta   90.00
_cell.angle_gamma   90.00
#
_symmetry.space_group_name_H-M   'P 1'
#
loop_
_entity.id
_entity.type
_entity.pdbx_description
1 polymer ?
#
loop_
_entity_poly.entity_id
_entity_poly.type
_entity_poly.pdbx_seq_one_letter_code
_entity_poly.pdbx_strand_id
1 'polypeptide(L)'
;MPDPKSLRIGDRIRILRVPQCDLKQRERELSENTELAGWTADTIERIIEQTPVVSVSRIDEDGSVWYDTSIVGRDGCEEQHSLIVYEDDTWERLAT
;
A
#
# COMPACT_ATOMS: atom_id res chain seq x y z
N MET A 1 6.21 4.65 -13.22
CA MET A 1 6.42 4.49 -11.77
C MET A 1 7.85 4.04 -11.54
N PRO A 2 8.43 4.27 -10.35
CA PRO A 2 9.68 3.63 -9.96
C PRO A 2 9.53 2.09 -9.96
N ASP A 3 10.59 1.36 -10.28
CA ASP A 3 10.58 -0.12 -10.35
C ASP A 3 10.70 -0.72 -8.94
N PRO A 4 9.68 -1.46 -8.45
CA PRO A 4 9.73 -2.13 -7.15
C PRO A 4 10.93 -3.08 -7.02
N LYS A 5 11.36 -3.74 -8.10
CA LYS A 5 12.50 -4.68 -8.08
C LYS A 5 13.84 -4.02 -7.77
N SER A 6 13.90 -2.69 -7.80
CA SER A 6 15.07 -1.93 -7.38
C SER A 6 15.21 -1.84 -5.85
N LEU A 7 14.15 -2.14 -5.10
CA LEU A 7 14.10 -2.03 -3.64
C LEU A 7 14.79 -3.21 -2.95
N ARG A 8 15.26 -2.95 -1.73
CA ARG A 8 15.86 -3.93 -0.83
C ARG A 8 15.16 -3.94 0.50
N ILE A 9 15.24 -5.08 1.21
CA ILE A 9 14.77 -5.17 2.60
C ILE A 9 15.46 -4.08 3.43
N GLY A 10 14.67 -3.31 4.18
CA GLY A 10 15.12 -2.17 4.97
C GLY A 10 15.11 -0.82 4.25
N ASP A 11 14.93 -0.78 2.93
CA ASP A 11 14.74 0.49 2.22
C ASP A 11 13.49 1.19 2.75
N ARG A 12 13.58 2.51 2.91
CA ARG A 12 12.45 3.37 3.30
C ARG A 12 11.87 4.02 2.06
N ILE A 13 10.56 3.86 1.87
CA ILE A 13 9.83 4.47 0.77
C ILE A 13 8.69 5.32 1.30
N ARG A 14 8.41 6.45 0.64
CA ARG A 14 7.20 7.22 0.86
C ARG A 14 6.16 6.86 -0.20
N ILE A 15 4.99 6.40 0.20
CA ILE A 15 3.84 6.15 -0.66
C ILE A 15 3.20 7.49 -1.02
N LEU A 16 2.97 7.73 -2.31
CA LEU A 16 2.56 9.06 -2.80
C LEU A 16 1.08 9.15 -3.18
N ARG A 17 0.47 8.04 -3.62
CA ARG A 17 -0.95 7.98 -4.00
C ARG A 17 -1.42 6.54 -4.06
N VAL A 18 -2.74 6.37 -4.00
CA VAL A 18 -3.40 5.10 -4.31
C VAL A 18 -3.13 4.72 -5.78
N PRO A 19 -2.81 3.45 -6.07
CA PRO A 19 -2.67 2.97 -7.44
C PRO A 19 -3.96 3.14 -8.24
N GLN A 20 -3.84 3.38 -9.55
CA GLN A 20 -5.00 3.62 -10.39
C GLN A 20 -5.85 2.35 -10.55
N CYS A 21 -5.24 1.16 -10.44
CA CYS A 21 -5.96 -0.11 -10.47
C CYS A 21 -6.89 -0.27 -9.26
N ASP A 22 -6.43 0.06 -8.05
CA ASP A 22 -7.23 0.00 -6.82
C ASP A 22 -8.39 0.99 -6.85
N LEU A 23 -8.18 2.19 -7.41
CA LEU A 23 -9.27 3.16 -7.59
C LEU A 23 -10.37 2.63 -8.53
N LYS A 24 -9.96 2.01 -9.65
CA LYS A 24 -10.92 1.39 -10.59
C LYS A 24 -11.60 0.17 -9.99
N GLN A 25 -10.88 -0.62 -9.19
CA GLN A 25 -11.45 -1.74 -8.47
C GLN A 25 -12.52 -1.26 -7.49
N ARG A 26 -12.23 -0.22 -6.70
CA ARG A 26 -13.21 0.41 -5.79
C ARG A 26 -14.46 0.86 -6.54
N GLU A 27 -14.31 1.57 -7.67
CA GLU A 27 -15.45 1.99 -8.49
C GLU A 27 -16.32 0.81 -8.93
N ARG A 28 -15.69 -0.29 -9.38
CA ARG A 28 -16.39 -1.51 -9.77
C ARG A 28 -17.11 -2.16 -8.59
N GLU A 29 -16.43 -2.35 -7.48
CA GLU A 29 -16.98 -2.97 -6.26
C GLU A 29 -18.16 -2.18 -5.69
N LEU A 30 -18.08 -0.84 -5.72
CA LEU A 30 -19.19 0.03 -5.34
C LEU A 30 -20.38 -0.16 -6.29
N SER A 31 -20.14 -0.28 -7.60
CA SER A 31 -21.21 -0.53 -8.58
C SER A 31 -21.86 -1.91 -8.41
N GLU A 32 -21.10 -2.90 -7.95
CA GLU A 32 -21.52 -4.28 -7.73
C GLU A 32 -22.12 -4.51 -6.34
N ASN A 33 -22.16 -3.48 -5.47
CA ASN A 33 -22.50 -3.59 -4.03
C ASN A 33 -21.73 -4.72 -3.33
N THR A 34 -20.44 -4.85 -3.65
CA THR A 34 -19.56 -5.83 -3.03
C THR A 34 -19.39 -5.53 -1.54
N GLU A 35 -19.38 -6.58 -0.72
CA GLU A 35 -19.03 -6.47 0.69
C GLU A 35 -17.60 -5.93 0.82
N LEU A 36 -17.41 -4.91 1.67
CA LEU A 36 -16.13 -4.20 1.84
C LEU A 36 -15.58 -3.53 0.56
N ALA A 37 -16.46 -3.08 -0.34
CA ALA A 37 -16.07 -2.33 -1.53
C ALA A 37 -15.08 -1.19 -1.20
N GLY A 38 -13.95 -1.16 -1.91
CA GLY A 38 -12.91 -0.17 -1.75
C GLY A 38 -11.92 -0.41 -0.61
N TRP A 39 -11.99 -1.55 0.09
CA TRP A 39 -11.16 -1.82 1.28
C TRP A 39 -9.66 -1.54 1.06
N THR A 40 -9.09 -2.00 -0.07
CA THR A 40 -7.67 -1.79 -0.36
C THR A 40 -7.35 -0.31 -0.61
N ALA A 41 -8.12 0.36 -1.47
CA ALA A 41 -7.93 1.79 -1.74
C ALA A 41 -8.05 2.63 -0.45
N ASP A 42 -9.08 2.36 0.36
CA ASP A 42 -9.33 3.06 1.61
C ASP A 42 -8.24 2.77 2.67
N THR A 43 -7.59 1.60 2.61
CA THR A 43 -6.44 1.27 3.46
C THR A 43 -5.20 2.04 3.01
N ILE A 44 -4.91 2.10 1.71
CA ILE A 44 -3.77 2.86 1.18
C ILE A 44 -3.94 4.37 1.43
N GLU A 45 -5.15 4.92 1.29
CA GLU A 45 -5.46 6.31 1.65
C GLU A 45 -5.10 6.59 3.12
N ARG A 46 -5.51 5.71 4.04
CA ARG A 46 -5.17 5.84 5.47
C ARG A 46 -3.68 5.69 5.75
N ILE A 47 -2.97 4.80 5.05
CA ILE A 47 -1.52 4.68 5.14
C ILE A 47 -0.86 6.01 4.73
N ILE A 48 -1.30 6.61 3.62
CA ILE A 48 -0.77 7.90 3.15
C ILE A 48 -1.04 9.02 4.17
N GLU A 49 -2.21 9.04 4.80
CA GLU A 49 -2.58 10.05 5.80
C GLU A 49 -1.83 9.90 7.13
N GLN A 50 -1.64 8.67 7.61
CA GLN A 50 -1.15 8.40 8.96
C GLN A 50 0.35 8.06 8.99
N THR A 51 0.79 7.20 8.07
CA THR A 51 2.13 6.60 8.04
C THR A 51 2.65 6.47 6.61
N PRO A 52 2.80 7.57 5.86
CA PRO A 52 3.12 7.52 4.42
C PRO A 52 4.51 6.95 4.14
N VAL A 53 5.38 6.89 5.13
CA VAL A 53 6.74 6.34 5.01
C VAL A 53 6.80 4.96 5.64
N VAL A 54 7.02 3.95 4.81
CA VAL A 54 7.08 2.55 5.21
C VAL A 54 8.47 1.97 4.92
N SER A 55 8.80 0.88 5.62
CA SER A 55 10.04 0.14 5.38
C SER A 55 9.73 -1.17 4.67
N VAL A 56 10.53 -1.51 3.66
CA VAL A 56 10.42 -2.81 2.99
C VAL A 56 10.76 -3.90 4.01
N SER A 57 9.79 -4.75 4.33
CA SER A 57 9.92 -5.78 5.36
C SER A 57 10.40 -7.11 4.82
N ARG A 58 10.01 -7.47 3.58
CA ARG A 58 10.43 -8.71 2.93
C ARG A 58 10.38 -8.61 1.41
N ILE A 59 11.09 -9.53 0.77
CA ILE A 59 10.96 -9.85 -0.65
C ILE A 59 10.69 -11.35 -0.71
N ASP A 60 9.60 -11.76 -1.33
CA ASP A 60 9.22 -13.18 -1.42
C ASP A 60 9.99 -13.95 -2.50
N GLU A 61 9.69 -15.25 -2.64
CA GLU A 61 10.36 -16.15 -3.58
C GLU A 61 10.15 -15.74 -5.06
N ASP A 62 9.03 -15.07 -5.36
CA ASP A 62 8.70 -14.55 -6.69
C ASP A 62 9.33 -13.16 -6.95
N GLY A 63 10.03 -12.60 -5.96
CA GLY A 63 10.65 -11.28 -6.04
C GLY A 63 9.68 -10.13 -5.77
N SER A 64 8.48 -10.41 -5.25
CA SER A 64 7.52 -9.36 -4.87
C SER A 64 8.01 -8.68 -3.61
N VAL A 65 7.96 -7.35 -3.62
CA VAL A 65 8.42 -6.52 -2.51
C VAL A 65 7.26 -6.21 -1.60
N TRP A 66 7.43 -6.37 -0.30
CA TRP A 66 6.39 -6.15 0.70
C TRP A 66 6.82 -5.14 1.75
N TYR A 67 5.85 -4.42 2.30
CA TYR A 67 6.00 -3.63 3.52
C TYR A 67 4.90 -3.99 4.51
N ASP A 68 5.22 -3.87 5.79
CA ASP A 68 4.27 -4.01 6.89
C ASP A 68 4.07 -2.63 7.53
N THR A 69 2.83 -2.31 7.88
CA THR A 69 2.48 -1.04 8.51
C THR A 69 1.28 -1.19 9.42
N SER A 70 1.22 -0.30 10.43
CA SER A 70 0.10 -0.22 11.36
C SER A 70 -0.61 1.11 11.14
N ILE A 71 -1.94 1.07 11.04
CA ILE A 71 -2.79 2.26 10.93
C ILE A 71 -3.91 2.18 11.94
N VAL A 72 -4.47 3.32 12.32
CA VAL A 72 -5.70 3.38 13.09
C VAL A 72 -6.89 3.18 12.15
N GLY A 73 -7.68 2.16 12.46
CA GLY A 73 -8.92 1.77 11.81
C GLY A 73 -10.06 2.78 11.97
N ARG A 74 -11.14 2.58 11.22
CA ARG A 74 -12.34 3.46 11.30
C ARG A 74 -13.05 3.37 12.65
N ASP A 75 -12.89 2.24 13.35
CA ASP A 75 -13.40 2.00 14.69
C ASP A 75 -12.48 2.54 15.79
N GLY A 76 -11.33 3.12 15.43
CA GLY A 76 -10.33 3.63 16.35
C GLY A 76 -9.34 2.57 16.86
N CYS A 77 -9.45 1.31 16.42
CA CYS A 77 -8.52 0.25 16.79
C CYS A 77 -7.29 0.25 15.88
N GLU A 78 -6.15 -0.24 16.37
CA GLU A 78 -4.97 -0.45 15.52
C GLU A 78 -5.17 -1.65 14.60
N GLU A 79 -4.93 -1.46 13.31
CA GLU A 79 -4.97 -2.49 12.27
C GLU A 79 -3.56 -2.72 11.73
N GLN A 80 -3.13 -3.99 11.66
CA GLN A 80 -1.87 -4.39 11.05
C GLN A 80 -2.10 -4.82 9.60
N HIS A 81 -1.33 -4.27 8.67
CA HIS A 81 -1.43 -4.56 7.25
C HIS A 81 -0.08 -4.94 6.65
N SER A 82 -0.10 -5.93 5.76
CA SER A 82 1.03 -6.30 4.90
C SER A 82 0.60 -6.10 3.45
N LEU A 83 1.29 -5.22 2.73
CA LEU A 83 0.96 -4.91 1.33
C LEU A 83 2.16 -5.14 0.42
N ILE A 84 1.87 -5.52 -0.83
CA ILE A 84 2.84 -5.60 -1.92
C ILE A 84 3.07 -4.19 -2.47
N VAL A 85 4.32 -3.89 -2.85
CA VAL A 85 4.65 -2.73 -3.68
C VAL A 85 4.51 -3.14 -5.15
N TYR A 86 3.41 -2.74 -5.79
CA TYR A 86 3.14 -3.09 -7.19
C TYR A 86 3.87 -2.19 -8.18
N GLU A 87 3.96 -2.64 -9.44
CA GLU A 87 4.58 -1.87 -10.53
C GLU A 87 3.85 -0.56 -10.85
N ASP A 88 2.54 -0.48 -10.54
CA ASP A 88 1.72 0.71 -10.70
C ASP A 88 1.56 1.52 -9.41
N ASP A 89 2.34 1.21 -8.37
CA ASP A 89 2.46 2.04 -7.18
C ASP A 89 3.30 3.28 -7.46
N THR A 90 3.00 4.39 -6.77
CA THR A 90 3.84 5.58 -6.82
C THR A 90 4.51 5.78 -5.48
N TRP A 91 5.83 5.77 -5.48
CA TRP A 91 6.63 5.98 -4.28
C TRP A 91 7.91 6.75 -4.58
N GLU A 92 8.56 7.23 -3.53
CA GLU A 92 9.92 7.77 -3.60
C GLU A 92 10.80 7.08 -2.55
N ARG A 93 12.04 6.74 -2.93
CA ARG A 93 13.02 6.22 -1.98
C ARG A 93 13.54 7.37 -1.11
N LEU A 94 13.59 7.16 0.19
CA LEU A 94 14.18 8.11 1.12
C LEU A 94 15.63 7.70 1.39
N ALA A 95 16.53 8.70 1.41
CA ALA A 95 17.88 8.47 1.91
C ALA A 95 17.83 8.11 3.40
N THR A 96 18.58 7.07 3.78
CA THR A 96 18.87 6.72 5.17
C THR A 96 19.63 7.81 5.89
#